data_AF-A0A4R5MFD2-F1
#
_entry.id   AF-A0A4R5MFD2-F1
#
_cell.length_a   1.000
_cell.length_b   1.000
_cell.length_c   1.000
_cell.angle_alpha   90.00
_cell.angle_beta   90.00
_cell.angle_gamma   90.00
#
_symmetry.space_group_name_H-M   'P 1'
#
loop_
_entity.id
_entity.type
_entity.pdbx_description
1 polymer ?
#
loop_
_entity_poly.entity_id
_entity_poly.type
_entity_poly.pdbx_seq_one_letter_code
_entity_poly.pdbx_strand_id
1 'polypeptide(L)'
;MGGFCVYGQSMEVARKRAEKKVSEFDPGTRRPLTPVEWKERVDAEAVGIFAQMKPVRVSGEFDAPQFARDFIDVALETAQCANMAVMRIEKKRDAKGNNVLSKTSGLPLMTWVRHE
;
A
#
# COMPACT_ATOMS: atom_id res chain seq x y z
N MET A 1 -2.12 -21.19 5.60
CA MET A 1 -1.53 -20.29 4.59
C MET A 1 -2.66 -19.37 4.19
N GLY A 2 -2.57 -18.09 4.57
CA GLY A 2 -3.61 -17.12 4.26
C GLY A 2 -3.65 -16.83 2.77
N GLY A 3 -4.79 -17.08 2.13
CA GLY A 3 -4.96 -16.86 0.70
C GLY A 3 -5.34 -15.43 0.34
N PHE A 4 -5.68 -14.59 1.33
CA PHE A 4 -6.32 -13.29 1.14
C PHE A 4 -5.59 -12.16 1.85
N CYS A 5 -5.64 -10.94 1.34
CA CYS A 5 -5.19 -9.74 2.04
C CYS A 5 -5.93 -8.50 1.51
N VAL A 6 -5.72 -7.35 2.13
CA VAL A 6 -6.32 -6.07 1.71
C VAL A 6 -5.24 -5.17 1.13
N TYR A 7 -5.52 -4.67 -0.06
CA TYR A 7 -4.74 -3.61 -0.69
C TYR A 7 -5.54 -2.31 -0.61
N GLY A 8 -4.85 -1.20 -0.39
CA GLY A 8 -5.48 0.12 -0.31
C GLY A 8 -4.46 1.26 -0.30
N GLN A 9 -4.97 2.47 -0.42
CA GLN A 9 -4.23 3.69 -0.10
C GLN A 9 -4.48 3.98 1.38
N SER A 10 -3.42 4.20 2.15
CA SER A 10 -3.50 4.52 3.59
C SER A 10 -2.64 5.75 3.86
N MET A 11 -3.21 6.70 4.61
CA MET A 11 -2.52 7.92 4.99
C MET A 11 -1.28 7.63 5.86
N GLU A 12 -1.30 6.57 6.67
CA GLU A 12 -0.15 6.15 7.47
C GLU A 12 1.02 5.69 6.59
N VAL A 13 0.73 4.93 5.53
CA VAL A 13 1.75 4.51 4.56
C VAL A 13 2.27 5.70 3.77
N ALA A 14 1.39 6.65 3.42
CA ALA A 14 1.78 7.88 2.74
C ALA A 14 2.72 8.73 3.62
N ARG A 15 2.42 8.87 4.92
CA ARG A 15 3.30 9.53 5.91
C ARG A 15 4.66 8.87 5.99
N LYS A 16 4.74 7.56 6.18
CA LYS A 16 6.03 6.83 6.23
C LYS A 16 6.86 6.98 4.95
N ARG A 17 6.21 7.19 3.80
CA ARG A 17 6.90 7.51 2.54
C ARG A 17 7.34 8.96 2.48
N ALA A 18 6.51 9.88 2.95
CA ALA A 18 6.84 11.30 3.03
C ALA A 18 8.02 11.54 3.98
N GLU A 19 8.06 10.90 5.15
CA GLU A 19 9.17 10.99 6.12
C GLU A 19 10.52 10.63 5.49
N LYS A 20 10.55 9.65 4.58
CA LYS A 20 11.77 9.25 3.86
C LYS A 20 12.17 10.21 2.74
N LYS A 21 11.21 11.00 2.25
CA LYS A 21 11.38 11.90 1.10
C LYS A 21 11.69 13.33 1.55
N VAL A 22 11.11 13.76 2.67
CA VAL A 22 11.29 15.09 3.25
C VAL A 22 12.63 15.14 3.97
N SER A 23 13.49 16.06 3.53
CA SER A 23 14.76 16.31 4.20
C SER A 23 14.55 17.00 5.55
N GLU A 24 15.39 16.67 6.53
CA GLU A 24 15.49 17.38 7.81
C GLU A 24 16.11 18.78 7.66
N PHE A 25 16.63 19.13 6.49
CA PHE A 25 17.22 20.43 6.21
C PHE A 25 16.34 21.23 5.26
N ASP A 26 16.32 22.54 5.48
CA ASP A 26 15.64 23.47 4.60
C ASP A 26 16.35 23.54 3.23
N PRO A 27 15.64 23.37 2.10
CA PRO A 27 16.26 23.33 0.78
C PRO A 27 16.84 24.67 0.33
N GLY A 28 16.37 25.80 0.87
CA GLY A 28 16.87 27.13 0.50
C GLY A 28 18.00 27.61 1.39
N THR A 29 17.85 27.43 2.70
CA THR A 29 18.77 27.99 3.71
C THR A 29 19.74 26.97 4.31
N ARG A 30 19.54 25.67 4.01
CA ARG A 30 20.29 24.53 4.59
C ARG A 30 20.31 24.51 6.13
N ARG A 31 19.43 25.25 6.79
CA ARG A 31 19.24 25.17 8.25
C ARG A 31 18.53 23.86 8.60
N PRO A 32 18.82 23.24 9.75
CA PRO A 32 17.99 22.16 10.27
C PRO A 32 16.58 22.69 10.52
N LEU A 33 15.58 21.94 10.07
CA LEU A 33 14.17 22.20 10.37
C LEU A 33 13.90 21.86 11.83
N THR A 34 13.03 22.64 12.46
CA THR A 34 12.50 22.23 13.75
C THR A 34 11.61 21.00 13.58
N PRO A 35 11.43 20.17 14.63
CA PRO A 35 10.56 18.99 14.55
C PRO A 35 9.13 19.31 14.11
N VAL A 36 8.62 20.50 14.47
CA VAL A 36 7.28 20.96 14.09
C VAL A 36 7.22 21.30 12.60
N GLU A 37 8.15 22.12 12.11
CA GLU A 37 8.23 22.50 10.69
C GLU A 37 8.45 21.27 9.79
N TRP A 38 9.28 20.32 10.24
CA TRP A 38 9.51 19.08 9.49
C TRP A 38 8.23 18.24 9.42
N LYS A 39 7.50 18.10 10.54
CA LYS A 39 6.25 17.35 10.59
C LYS A 39 5.18 17.94 9.67
N GLU A 40 5.04 19.27 9.65
CA GLU A 40 4.10 19.95 8.74
C GLU A 40 4.45 19.69 7.26
N ARG A 41 5.74 19.70 6.91
CA ARG A 41 6.20 19.35 5.56
C ARG A 41 5.92 17.88 5.22
N VAL A 42 6.14 16.98 6.17
CA VAL A 42 5.82 15.55 6.01
C VAL A 42 4.33 15.36 5.79
N ASP A 43 3.48 16.02 6.58
CA ASP A 43 2.02 15.92 6.42
C ASP A 43 1.56 16.48 5.07
N ALA A 44 2.10 17.62 4.62
CA ALA A 44 1.79 18.19 3.31
C ALA A 44 2.21 17.26 2.15
N GLU A 45 3.43 16.71 2.19
CA GLU A 45 3.89 15.75 1.18
C GLU A 45 3.10 14.44 1.26
N ALA A 46 2.71 13.99 2.45
CA ALA A 46 1.94 12.77 2.63
C ALA A 46 0.56 12.88 1.97
N VAL A 47 -0.09 14.05 2.00
CA VAL A 47 -1.37 14.27 1.29
C VAL A 47 -1.17 14.11 -0.22
N GLY A 48 -0.09 14.67 -0.77
CA GLY A 48 0.26 14.51 -2.19
C GLY A 48 0.54 13.06 -2.58
N ILE A 49 1.29 12.34 -1.73
CA ILE A 49 1.58 10.91 -1.93
C ILE A 49 0.30 10.09 -1.84
N PHE A 50 -0.57 10.35 -0.85
CA PHE A 50 -1.82 9.62 -0.67
C PHE A 50 -2.72 9.72 -1.90
N ALA A 51 -2.85 10.92 -2.48
CA ALA A 51 -3.66 11.14 -3.67
C ALA A 51 -3.16 10.39 -4.93
N GLN A 52 -1.84 10.20 -5.06
CA GLN A 52 -1.23 9.63 -6.27
C GLN A 52 -0.72 8.19 -6.12
N MET A 53 -0.61 7.68 -4.90
CA MET A 53 -0.01 6.38 -4.66
C MET A 53 -0.89 5.24 -5.20
N LYS A 54 -0.24 4.23 -5.77
CA LYS A 54 -0.92 2.97 -6.09
C LYS A 54 -1.33 2.26 -4.79
N PRO A 55 -2.49 1.57 -4.76
CA PRO A 55 -2.87 0.72 -3.64
C PRO A 55 -1.76 -0.28 -3.32
N VAL A 56 -1.43 -0.40 -2.04
CA VAL A 56 -0.45 -1.37 -1.54
C VAL A 56 -1.08 -2.24 -0.48
N ARG A 57 -0.42 -3.35 -0.13
CA ARG A 57 -0.87 -4.20 0.97
C ARG A 57 -0.88 -3.41 2.27
N VAL A 58 -2.06 -3.28 2.88
CA VAL A 58 -2.28 -2.56 4.14
C VAL A 58 -2.59 -3.50 5.31
N SER A 59 -2.93 -4.76 5.03
CA SER A 59 -3.20 -5.78 6.05
C SER A 59 -2.17 -6.91 6.05
N GLY A 60 -2.24 -7.75 7.08
CA GLY A 60 -1.67 -9.10 7.03
C GLY A 60 -2.41 -10.03 6.07
N GLU A 61 -2.00 -11.29 6.05
CA GLU A 61 -2.67 -12.35 5.29
C GLU A 61 -3.76 -13.00 6.15
N PHE A 62 -4.91 -13.21 5.54
CA PHE A 62 -6.09 -13.82 6.13
C PHE A 62 -6.38 -15.17 5.46
N ASP A 63 -6.91 -16.10 6.25
CA ASP A 63 -7.28 -17.43 5.75
C ASP A 63 -8.55 -17.40 4.90
N ALA A 64 -9.42 -16.41 5.09
CA ALA A 64 -10.71 -16.33 4.41
C ALA A 64 -11.07 -14.87 4.03
N PRO A 65 -11.84 -14.66 2.94
CA PRO A 65 -12.12 -13.33 2.42
C PRO A 65 -13.02 -12.49 3.34
N GLN A 66 -13.87 -13.13 4.16
CA GLN A 66 -14.73 -12.42 5.12
C GLN A 66 -13.91 -11.61 6.12
N PHE A 67 -12.81 -12.16 6.66
CA PHE A 67 -11.94 -11.42 7.58
C PHE A 67 -11.25 -10.22 6.92
N ALA A 68 -10.95 -10.33 5.63
CA ALA A 68 -10.41 -9.22 4.86
C ALA A 68 -11.47 -8.12 4.61
N ARG A 69 -12.75 -8.50 4.47
CA ARG A 69 -13.86 -7.54 4.37
C ARG A 69 -14.12 -6.86 5.70
N ASP A 70 -14.18 -7.61 6.80
CA ASP A 70 -14.31 -7.06 8.15
C ASP A 70 -13.19 -6.06 8.46
N PHE A 71 -11.97 -6.35 8.03
CA PHE A 71 -10.84 -5.42 8.13
C PHE A 71 -11.08 -4.12 7.35
N ILE A 72 -11.62 -4.20 6.12
CA ILE A 72 -11.94 -3.02 5.31
C ILE A 72 -12.98 -2.16 6.03
N ASP A 73 -14.03 -2.78 6.57
CA ASP A 73 -15.10 -2.07 7.26
C ASP A 73 -14.56 -1.30 8.48
N VAL A 74 -13.78 -1.97 9.33
CA VAL A 74 -13.12 -1.31 10.48
C VAL A 74 -12.13 -0.23 10.03
N ALA A 75 -11.37 -0.46 8.95
CA ALA A 75 -10.39 0.49 8.45
C ALA A 75 -11.03 1.75 7.86
N LEU A 76 -12.21 1.64 7.24
CA LEU A 76 -12.97 2.80 6.75
C LEU A 76 -13.51 3.66 7.90
N GLU A 77 -13.84 3.06 9.04
CA GLU A 77 -14.34 3.77 10.21
C GLU A 77 -13.21 4.42 11.03
N THR A 78 -12.06 3.77 11.13
CA THR A 78 -10.99 4.14 12.07
C THR A 78 -9.83 4.90 11.44
N ALA A 79 -9.64 4.79 10.11
CA ALA A 79 -8.46 5.32 9.43
C ALA A 79 -8.80 6.05 8.12
N GLN A 80 -7.90 6.94 7.71
CA GLN A 80 -7.95 7.56 6.39
C GLN A 80 -7.40 6.60 5.34
N CYS A 81 -8.31 5.80 4.78
CA CYS A 81 -8.02 4.81 3.76
C CYS A 81 -8.92 5.03 2.54
N ALA A 82 -8.40 4.73 1.35
CA ALA A 82 -9.12 4.82 0.09
C ALA A 82 -8.77 3.66 -0.84
N ASN A 83 -9.63 3.39 -1.83
CA ASN A 83 -9.41 2.37 -2.86
C ASN A 83 -9.06 0.99 -2.28
N MET A 84 -9.73 0.61 -1.18
CA MET A 84 -9.51 -0.68 -0.55
C MET A 84 -10.14 -1.81 -1.35
N ALA A 85 -9.42 -2.92 -1.49
CA ALA A 85 -9.87 -4.11 -2.17
C ALA A 85 -9.27 -5.35 -1.53
N VAL A 86 -10.08 -6.40 -1.42
CA VAL A 86 -9.60 -7.74 -1.08
C VAL A 86 -8.83 -8.28 -2.28
N MET A 87 -7.68 -8.87 -2.00
CA MET A 87 -6.81 -9.53 -2.94
C MET A 87 -6.66 -10.98 -2.54
N ARG A 88 -6.52 -11.88 -3.51
CA ARG A 88 -6.16 -13.28 -3.28
C ARG A 88 -4.87 -13.64 -3.98
N ILE A 89 -4.13 -14.60 -3.44
CA ILE A 89 -2.94 -15.13 -4.11
C ILE A 89 -3.36 -16.10 -5.21
N GLU A 90 -3.00 -15.80 -6.45
CA GLU A 90 -3.32 -16.65 -7.60
C GLU A 90 -2.14 -16.67 -8.59
N LYS A 91 -2.15 -17.64 -9.51
CA LYS A 91 -1.21 -17.67 -10.64
C LYS A 91 -1.38 -16.39 -11.46
N LYS A 92 -0.28 -15.69 -11.70
CA LYS A 92 -0.22 -14.52 -12.56
C LYS A 92 -0.55 -14.95 -13.98
N ARG A 93 -1.59 -14.33 -14.56
CA ARG A 93 -1.98 -14.52 -15.95
C ARG A 93 -1.53 -13.33 -16.80
N ASP A 94 -1.16 -13.59 -18.05
CA ASP A 94 -0.91 -12.57 -19.05
C ASP A 94 -2.22 -12.02 -19.65
N ALA A 95 -2.14 -11.04 -20.54
CA ALA A 95 -3.31 -10.45 -21.20
C ALA A 95 -4.08 -11.44 -22.11
N LYS A 96 -3.48 -12.60 -22.44
CA LYS A 96 -4.07 -13.66 -23.25
C LYS A 96 -4.64 -14.80 -22.39
N GLY A 97 -4.55 -14.71 -21.07
CA GLY A 97 -5.03 -15.70 -20.11
C GLY A 97 -4.04 -16.82 -19.78
N ASN A 98 -2.82 -16.80 -20.32
CA ASN A 98 -1.80 -17.83 -20.04
C ASN A 98 -1.09 -17.55 -18.72
N ASN A 99 -0.64 -18.60 -18.04
CA ASN A 99 0.16 -18.47 -16.82
C ASN A 99 1.54 -17.90 -17.15
N VAL A 100 1.94 -16.84 -16.45
CA VAL A 100 3.30 -16.33 -16.49
C VAL A 100 4.18 -17.24 -15.67
N LEU A 101 5.15 -17.89 -16.32
CA LEU A 101 6.10 -18.79 -15.67
C LEU A 101 7.31 -18.02 -15.14
N SER A 102 7.84 -18.47 -14.00
CA SER A 102 9.13 -18.02 -13.48
C SER A 102 10.26 -18.48 -14.41
N LYS A 103 11.13 -17.55 -14.82
CA LYS A 103 12.31 -17.87 -15.65
C LYS A 103 13.30 -18.81 -14.96
N THR A 104 13.27 -18.86 -13.63
CA THR A 104 14.20 -19.65 -12.82
C THR A 104 13.66 -21.04 -12.53
N SER A 105 12.41 -21.15 -12.10
CA SER A 105 11.83 -22.43 -11.64
C SER A 105 10.94 -23.10 -12.68
N GLY A 106 10.57 -22.41 -13.75
CA GLY A 106 9.59 -22.89 -14.74
C GLY A 106 8.16 -23.03 -14.20
N LEU A 107 7.93 -22.75 -12.91
CA LEU A 107 6.60 -22.82 -12.28
C LEU A 107 5.81 -21.53 -12.49
N PRO A 108 4.46 -21.57 -12.49
CA PRO A 108 3.63 -20.38 -12.53
C PRO A 108 3.97 -19.41 -11.39
N LEU A 109 4.18 -18.15 -11.76
CA LEU A 109 4.45 -17.08 -10.82
C LEU A 109 3.17 -16.75 -10.07
N MET A 110 3.21 -16.75 -8.74
CA MET A 110 2.08 -16.34 -7.92
C MET A 110 2.08 -14.82 -7.76
N THR A 111 0.91 -14.19 -7.80
CA THR A 111 0.73 -12.75 -7.56
C THR A 111 -0.58 -12.51 -6.82
N TRP A 112 -0.67 -11.35 -6.18
CA TRP A 112 -1.94 -10.86 -5.65
C TRP A 112 -2.81 -10.38 -6.80
N VAL A 113 -4.02 -10.94 -6.93
CA VAL A 113 -5.06 -10.53 -7.87
C VAL A 113 -6.29 -10.08 -7.11
N ARG A 114 -7.06 -9.15 -7.68
CA ARG A 114 -8.30 -8.66 -7.05
C ARG A 114 -9.26 -9.82 -6.83
N HIS A 115 -9.76 -9.94 -5.61
CA HIS A 115 -10.82 -10.87 -5.27
C HIS A 115 -12.17 -10.23 -5.58
N GLU A 116 -13.05 -10.98 -6.23
CA GLU A 116 -14.42 -10.58 -6.58
C GLU A 116 -15.37 -10.62 -5.38
#